data_AF-A0A954IC43-F1
#
_entry.id   AF-A0A954IC43-F1
#
_cell.length_a   1.000
_cell.length_b   1.000
_cell.length_c   1.000
_cell.angle_alpha   90.00
_cell.angle_beta   90.00
_cell.angle_gamma   90.00
#
_symmetry.space_group_name_H-M   'P 1'
#
loop_
_entity.id
_entity.type
_entity.pdbx_description
1 polymer ?
#
loop_
_entity_poly.entity_id
_entity_poly.type
_entity_poly.pdbx_seq_one_letter_code
_entity_poly.pdbx_strand_id
1 'polypeptide(L)'
;MAELQALMVGAVLPLSLMFISLLCFSLRDFSRTILEEVCESNGDSQRFVRILKSYEHVLVLSEIALLTLVISTCVVIARSTLIEMFSIPEILLSVDGALWVIRIFGAFLLATTMLIVVPWLTARVRGEQFLFRVWPVLELLNRSCDPLWKLLARMDRTVHRLAGLPDPGSSADDDARTEELRGMIEESRLAGLLARGASHMIHRVIDLQEDDAATIMTPRNDVVTIMEDTTLRDAIAFVVNEGYSRVPVIEESIDEVTGILYSRDLLAEVVQRPGELDTRTVRSIARDVVYVPETQGIEALLEGMLQQKVHMAVVVDEYSGVSGIVTLEDILEEIVGEIADEYDEEEQPMLVLMEDGTVSLDARYHIDNLNRALDLELPEDDDYDTLAGFMMVQTGRIPSVGESINWKGITLTVLDASDWQLKRIRLIREQSC
;
A
#
# COMPACT_ATOMS: atom_id res chain seq x y z
N MET A 1 38.87 35.30 -39.55
CA MET A 1 38.46 34.88 -38.19
C MET A 1 36.97 35.12 -37.93
N ALA A 2 36.39 36.27 -38.29
CA ALA A 2 34.97 36.56 -38.08
C ALA A 2 33.99 35.58 -38.78
N GLU A 3 34.26 35.18 -40.03
CA GLU A 3 33.37 34.24 -40.76
C GLU A 3 33.39 32.82 -40.18
N LEU A 4 34.54 32.34 -39.70
CA LEU A 4 34.65 31.03 -39.05
C LEU A 4 33.91 31.02 -37.70
N GLN A 5 33.95 32.13 -36.96
CA GLN A 5 33.20 32.30 -35.72
C GLN A 5 31.69 32.36 -35.98
N ALA A 6 31.24 33.06 -37.02
CA ALA A 6 29.83 33.13 -37.40
C ALA A 6 29.29 31.75 -37.85
N LEU A 7 30.06 30.98 -38.61
CA LEU A 7 29.68 29.64 -39.05
C LEU A 7 29.62 28.65 -37.87
N MET A 8 30.60 28.69 -36.96
CA MET A 8 30.60 27.83 -35.76
C MET A 8 29.42 28.15 -34.84
N VAL A 9 29.12 29.43 -34.59
CA VAL A 9 27.96 29.84 -33.79
C VAL A 9 26.64 29.48 -34.47
N GLY A 10 26.56 29.62 -35.79
CA GLY A 10 25.34 29.35 -36.57
C GLY A 10 24.95 27.87 -36.70
N ALA A 11 25.90 26.93 -36.62
CA ALA A 11 25.62 25.49 -36.74
C ALA A 11 25.71 24.72 -35.41
N VAL A 12 26.69 25.06 -34.54
CA VAL A 12 26.93 24.31 -33.31
C VAL A 12 25.84 24.57 -32.27
N LEU A 13 25.39 25.82 -32.12
CA LEU A 13 24.32 26.16 -31.19
C LEU A 13 23.01 25.43 -31.48
N PRO A 14 22.43 25.47 -32.69
CA PRO A 14 21.17 24.77 -32.96
C PRO A 14 21.32 23.24 -32.87
N LEU A 15 22.47 22.67 -33.24
CA LEU A 15 22.71 21.23 -33.06
C LEU A 15 22.78 20.85 -31.58
N SER A 16 23.45 21.67 -30.75
CA SER A 16 23.51 21.44 -29.30
C SER A 16 22.14 21.59 -28.63
N LEU A 17 21.34 22.58 -29.04
CA LEU A 17 19.96 22.76 -28.62
C LEU A 17 19.08 21.57 -29.01
N MET A 18 19.22 21.08 -30.24
CA MET A 18 18.46 19.92 -30.72
C MET A 18 18.83 18.65 -29.93
N PHE A 19 20.12 18.43 -29.68
CA PHE A 19 20.59 17.29 -28.90
C PHE A 19 20.10 17.33 -27.44
N ILE A 20 20.21 18.49 -26.79
CA ILE A 20 19.76 18.65 -25.40
C ILE A 20 18.24 18.59 -25.31
N SER A 21 17.52 19.17 -26.27
CA SER A 21 16.05 19.04 -26.37
C SER A 21 15.63 17.58 -26.48
N LEU A 22 16.30 16.79 -27.34
CA LEU A 22 16.05 15.35 -27.47
C LEU A 22 16.33 14.62 -26.15
N LEU A 23 17.42 14.97 -25.47
CA LEU A 23 17.75 14.40 -24.18
C LEU A 23 16.68 14.71 -23.11
N CYS A 24 16.22 15.96 -23.00
CA CYS A 24 15.17 16.36 -22.07
C CYS A 24 13.86 15.60 -22.33
N PHE A 25 13.41 15.55 -23.59
CA PHE A 25 12.20 14.79 -23.93
C PHE A 25 12.35 13.30 -23.66
N SER A 26 13.53 12.72 -23.95
CA SER A 26 13.78 11.30 -23.67
C SER A 26 13.81 11.01 -22.17
N LEU A 27 14.35 11.92 -21.34
CA LEU A 27 14.39 11.75 -19.88
C LEU A 27 13.03 11.99 -19.21
N ARG A 28 12.16 12.80 -19.81
CA ARG A 28 10.84 13.11 -19.27
C ARG A 28 9.81 12.01 -19.55
N ASP A 29 9.82 11.47 -20.77
CA ASP A 29 8.72 10.64 -21.28
C ASP A 29 9.11 9.17 -21.52
N PHE A 30 10.27 8.70 -21.03
CA PHE A 30 10.69 7.30 -21.27
C PHE A 30 9.77 6.29 -20.59
N SER A 31 9.54 5.17 -21.26
CA SER A 31 8.90 4.01 -20.63
C SER A 31 9.92 3.21 -19.82
N ARG A 32 9.63 3.00 -18.53
CA ARG A 32 10.47 2.18 -17.64
C ARG A 32 10.60 0.74 -18.17
N THR A 33 9.49 0.15 -18.61
CA THR A 33 9.44 -1.23 -19.14
C THR A 33 10.27 -1.40 -20.42
N ILE A 34 10.15 -0.48 -21.38
CA ILE A 34 10.92 -0.56 -22.63
C ILE A 34 12.41 -0.33 -22.36
N LEU A 35 12.74 0.58 -21.44
CA LEU A 35 14.14 0.84 -21.07
C LEU A 35 14.78 -0.38 -20.39
N GLU A 36 14.04 -1.08 -19.54
CA GLU A 36 14.46 -2.33 -18.90
C GLU A 36 14.75 -3.40 -19.97
N GLU A 37 13.82 -3.65 -20.90
CA GLU A 37 13.99 -4.58 -22.01
C GLU A 37 15.22 -4.25 -22.88
N VAL A 38 15.45 -2.95 -23.15
CA VAL A 38 16.64 -2.48 -23.87
C VAL A 38 17.92 -2.76 -23.08
N CYS A 39 17.92 -2.62 -21.75
CA CYS A 39 19.10 -2.90 -20.93
C CYS A 39 19.40 -4.40 -20.84
N GLU A 40 18.37 -5.24 -20.69
CA GLU A 40 18.48 -6.70 -20.64
C GLU A 40 18.96 -7.28 -21.97
N SER A 41 18.37 -6.84 -23.08
CA SER A 41 18.77 -7.28 -24.43
C SER A 41 20.22 -6.92 -24.79
N ASN A 42 20.80 -5.91 -24.14
CA ASN A 42 22.20 -5.51 -24.29
C ASN A 42 23.13 -6.11 -23.21
N GLY A 43 22.62 -6.96 -22.30
CA GLY A 43 23.41 -7.70 -21.32
C GLY A 43 23.87 -6.89 -20.09
N ASP A 44 23.23 -5.75 -19.78
CA ASP A 44 23.58 -4.90 -18.63
C ASP A 44 22.32 -4.47 -17.86
N SER A 45 21.66 -5.43 -17.20
CA SER A 45 20.45 -5.19 -16.39
C SER A 45 20.71 -4.22 -15.22
N GLN A 46 21.95 -4.16 -14.71
CA GLN A 46 22.32 -3.23 -13.64
C GLN A 46 22.30 -1.77 -14.11
N ARG A 47 22.39 -1.51 -15.41
CA ARG A 47 22.33 -0.15 -15.96
C ARG A 47 20.95 0.47 -15.82
N PHE A 48 19.88 -0.32 -15.93
CA PHE A 48 18.52 0.16 -15.70
C PHE A 48 18.40 0.76 -14.29
N VAL A 49 18.86 0.04 -13.27
CA VAL A 49 18.86 0.51 -11.87
C VAL A 49 19.72 1.78 -11.71
N ARG A 50 20.90 1.83 -12.34
CA ARG A 50 21.75 3.04 -12.32
C ARG A 50 21.07 4.25 -12.98
N ILE A 51 20.33 4.03 -14.07
CA ILE A 51 19.55 5.08 -14.73
C ILE A 51 18.48 5.61 -13.77
N LEU A 52 17.67 4.73 -13.20
CA LEU A 52 16.60 5.10 -12.27
C LEU A 52 17.09 5.84 -11.02
N LYS A 53 18.29 5.51 -10.52
CA LYS A 53 18.86 6.19 -9.34
C LYS A 53 19.36 7.62 -9.61
N SER A 54 19.57 8.01 -10.87
CA SER A 54 20.23 9.29 -11.18
C SER A 54 19.55 10.10 -12.28
N TYR A 55 18.48 9.59 -12.91
CA TYR A 55 17.82 10.28 -14.01
C TYR A 55 17.27 11.65 -13.61
N GLU A 56 16.76 11.83 -12.39
CA GLU A 56 16.22 13.12 -11.92
C GLU A 56 17.30 14.21 -11.89
N HIS A 57 18.48 13.90 -11.35
CA HIS A 57 19.62 14.80 -11.38
C HIS A 57 20.03 15.14 -12.82
N VAL A 58 20.11 14.12 -13.68
CA VAL A 58 20.49 14.31 -15.09
C VAL A 58 19.42 15.13 -15.85
N LEU A 59 18.14 14.93 -15.55
CA LEU A 59 17.02 15.67 -16.12
C LEU A 59 17.13 17.15 -15.76
N VAL A 60 17.29 17.48 -14.47
CA VAL A 60 17.45 18.86 -14.01
C VAL A 60 18.68 19.52 -14.64
N LEU A 61 19.82 18.82 -14.73
CA LEU A 61 21.01 19.33 -15.42
C LEU A 61 20.75 19.62 -16.89
N SER A 62 20.02 18.73 -17.57
CA SER A 62 19.67 18.91 -18.98
C SER A 62 18.72 20.09 -19.19
N GLU A 63 17.76 20.31 -18.28
CA GLU A 63 16.85 21.46 -18.33
C GLU A 63 17.58 22.79 -18.08
N ILE A 64 18.50 22.83 -17.11
CA ILE A 64 19.34 24.01 -16.86
C ILE A 64 20.24 24.29 -18.07
N ALA A 65 20.83 23.25 -18.68
CA ALA A 65 21.64 23.39 -19.88
C ALA A 65 20.82 23.91 -21.07
N LEU A 66 19.60 23.39 -21.24
CA LEU A 66 18.66 23.85 -22.27
C LEU A 66 18.32 25.32 -22.07
N LEU A 67 17.93 25.73 -20.87
CA LEU A 67 17.62 27.12 -20.53
C LEU A 67 18.82 28.03 -20.78
N THR A 68 20.02 27.63 -20.37
CA THR A 68 21.25 28.42 -20.57
C THR A 68 21.57 28.58 -22.05
N LEU A 69 21.38 27.53 -22.87
CA LEU A 69 21.59 27.59 -24.31
C LEU A 69 20.53 28.44 -25.02
N VAL A 70 19.27 28.36 -24.61
CA VAL A 70 18.20 29.21 -25.14
C VAL A 70 18.49 30.68 -24.81
N ILE A 71 18.83 31.00 -23.56
CA ILE A 71 19.16 32.37 -23.13
C ILE A 71 20.37 32.89 -23.92
N SER A 72 21.45 32.11 -24.04
CA SER A 72 22.64 32.53 -24.79
C SER A 72 22.32 32.75 -26.28
N THR A 73 21.46 31.93 -26.88
CA THR A 73 21.00 32.10 -28.26
C THR A 73 20.16 33.39 -28.40
N CYS A 74 19.25 33.66 -27.47
CA CYS A 74 18.48 34.91 -27.42
C CYS A 74 19.38 36.13 -27.30
N VAL A 75 20.43 36.08 -26.49
CA VAL A 75 21.41 37.18 -26.35
C VAL A 75 22.18 37.40 -27.65
N VAL A 76 22.61 36.34 -28.33
CA VAL A 76 23.29 36.43 -29.63
C VAL A 76 22.37 37.04 -30.69
N ILE A 77 21.12 36.58 -30.76
CA ILE A 77 20.11 37.12 -31.69
C ILE A 77 19.85 38.60 -31.37
N ALA A 78 19.58 38.95 -30.11
CA ALA A 78 19.31 40.32 -29.69
C ALA A 78 20.47 41.27 -30.03
N ARG A 79 21.72 40.83 -29.83
CA ARG A 79 22.92 41.58 -30.23
C ARG A 79 22.95 41.78 -31.75
N SER A 80 22.67 40.73 -32.53
CA SER A 80 22.67 40.84 -34.00
C SER A 80 21.59 41.79 -34.51
N THR A 81 20.37 41.73 -33.95
CA THR A 81 19.26 42.59 -34.36
C THR A 81 19.42 44.03 -33.91
N LEU A 82 20.04 44.30 -32.74
CA LEU A 82 20.33 45.67 -32.28
C LEU A 82 21.33 46.39 -33.20
N ILE A 83 22.29 45.66 -33.77
CA ILE A 83 23.25 46.19 -34.74
C ILE A 83 22.54 46.57 -36.06
N GLU A 84 21.61 45.74 -36.51
CA GLU A 84 20.83 45.99 -37.75
C GLU A 84 19.79 47.10 -37.56
N MET A 85 19.11 47.16 -36.40
CA MET A 85 18.08 48.16 -36.08
C MET A 85 18.62 49.59 -36.08
N PHE A 86 19.89 49.79 -35.71
CA PHE A 86 20.54 51.12 -35.74
C PHE A 86 20.79 51.63 -37.17
N SER A 87 20.70 50.76 -38.18
CA SER A 87 21.03 51.08 -39.58
C SER A 87 19.79 51.27 -40.47
N ILE A 88 18.56 51.06 -39.96
CA ILE A 88 17.38 50.88 -40.81
C ILE A 88 16.11 51.59 -40.26
N PRO A 89 15.95 52.92 -40.40
CA PRO A 89 14.65 53.56 -40.24
C PRO A 89 13.81 53.59 -41.54
N GLU A 90 14.42 53.51 -42.73
CA GLU A 90 13.75 53.78 -44.02
C GLU A 90 13.14 52.57 -44.76
N ILE A 91 13.45 51.33 -44.37
CA ILE A 91 13.07 50.11 -45.14
C ILE A 91 11.68 49.55 -44.75
N LEU A 92 11.09 50.00 -43.63
CA LEU A 92 9.84 49.41 -43.11
C LEU A 92 8.58 49.74 -43.96
N LEU A 93 8.65 50.75 -44.85
CA LEU A 93 7.51 51.21 -45.67
C LEU A 93 7.56 50.72 -47.14
N SER A 94 8.58 49.95 -47.55
CA SER A 94 8.70 49.39 -48.91
C SER A 94 8.18 47.94 -49.00
N VAL A 95 7.92 47.45 -50.22
CA VAL A 95 7.51 46.06 -50.51
C VAL A 95 8.50 45.03 -49.93
N ASP A 96 9.76 45.42 -49.72
CA ASP A 96 10.79 44.58 -49.11
C ASP A 96 10.52 44.29 -47.62
N GLY A 97 9.83 45.18 -46.90
CA GLY A 97 9.47 44.99 -45.49
C GLY A 97 8.55 43.79 -45.25
N ALA A 98 7.57 43.58 -46.14
CA ALA A 98 6.66 42.42 -46.06
C ALA A 98 7.41 41.10 -46.30
N LEU A 99 8.35 41.06 -47.24
CA LEU A 99 9.19 39.89 -47.50
C LEU A 99 10.12 39.59 -46.31
N TRP A 100 10.62 40.61 -45.62
CA TRP A 100 11.40 40.45 -44.39
C TRP A 100 10.60 39.80 -43.25
N VAL A 101 9.37 40.26 -43.01
CA VAL A 101 8.49 39.66 -41.99
C VAL A 101 8.18 38.21 -42.31
N ILE A 102 7.86 37.89 -43.57
CA ILE A 102 7.60 36.51 -44.03
C ILE A 102 8.83 35.62 -43.81
N ARG A 103 10.05 36.12 -44.08
CA ARG A 103 11.30 35.38 -43.87
C ARG A 103 11.57 35.11 -42.38
N ILE A 104 11.40 36.11 -41.53
CA ILE A 104 11.58 35.95 -40.07
C ILE A 104 10.56 34.95 -39.53
N PHE A 105 9.30 35.07 -39.95
CA PHE A 105 8.24 34.15 -39.55
C PHE A 105 8.50 32.71 -40.04
N GLY A 106 8.94 32.55 -41.29
CA GLY A 106 9.32 31.24 -41.84
C GLY A 106 10.51 30.61 -41.11
N ALA A 107 11.54 31.41 -40.78
CA ALA A 107 12.69 30.95 -40.01
C ALA A 107 12.29 30.54 -38.59
N PHE A 108 11.40 31.29 -37.94
CA PHE A 108 10.85 30.93 -36.64
C PHE A 108 10.10 29.59 -36.69
N LEU A 109 9.17 29.42 -37.63
CA LEU A 109 8.40 28.18 -37.79
C LEU A 109 9.30 26.96 -38.03
N LEU A 110 10.32 27.11 -38.89
CA LEU A 110 11.30 26.07 -39.16
C LEU A 110 12.12 25.73 -37.91
N ALA A 111 12.59 26.74 -37.17
CA ALA A 111 13.36 26.56 -35.94
C ALA A 111 12.53 25.84 -34.86
N THR A 112 11.26 26.24 -34.64
CA THR A 112 10.37 25.56 -33.71
C THR A 112 10.16 24.10 -34.09
N THR A 113 9.96 23.82 -35.38
CA THR A 113 9.80 22.44 -35.87
C THR A 113 11.05 21.62 -35.62
N MET A 114 12.23 22.14 -35.95
CA MET A 114 13.51 21.44 -35.81
C MET A 114 13.96 21.27 -34.35
N LEU A 115 13.70 22.25 -33.48
CA LEU A 115 14.22 22.25 -32.10
C LEU A 115 13.24 21.67 -31.07
N ILE A 116 11.95 21.60 -31.38
CA ILE A 116 10.92 21.09 -30.46
C ILE A 116 10.25 19.86 -31.05
N VAL A 117 9.62 19.99 -32.23
CA VAL A 117 8.77 18.93 -32.79
C VAL A 117 9.58 17.70 -33.17
N VAL A 118 10.72 17.88 -33.86
CA VAL A 118 11.59 16.76 -34.27
C VAL A 118 12.15 16.02 -33.06
N PRO A 119 12.81 16.69 -32.07
CA PRO A 119 13.25 16.06 -30.84
C PRO A 119 12.14 15.30 -30.11
N TRP A 120 10.96 15.92 -29.94
CA TRP A 120 9.81 15.30 -29.28
C TRP A 120 9.37 14.00 -29.98
N LEU A 121 9.22 14.02 -31.32
CA LEU A 121 8.88 12.83 -32.10
C LEU A 121 9.94 11.74 -31.99
N THR A 122 11.22 12.11 -32.03
CA THR A 122 12.31 11.15 -31.95
C THR A 122 12.46 10.53 -30.55
N ALA A 123 12.21 11.32 -29.50
CA ALA A 123 12.20 10.82 -28.12
C ALA A 123 11.11 9.76 -27.92
N ARG A 124 9.92 9.98 -28.49
CA ARG A 124 8.81 9.04 -28.35
C ARG A 124 9.02 7.68 -29.02
N VAL A 125 9.85 7.62 -30.06
CA VAL A 125 10.07 6.38 -30.84
C VAL A 125 11.40 5.71 -30.48
N ARG A 126 12.43 6.48 -30.10
CA ARG A 126 13.79 5.98 -29.87
C ARG A 126 14.45 6.56 -28.61
N GLY A 127 13.69 7.17 -27.71
CA GLY A 127 14.21 7.82 -26.52
C GLY A 127 14.99 6.86 -25.63
N GLU A 128 14.49 5.65 -25.41
CA GLU A 128 15.12 4.63 -24.55
C GLU A 128 16.45 4.15 -25.14
N GLN A 129 16.49 3.89 -26.45
CA GLN A 129 17.73 3.51 -27.14
C GLN A 129 18.76 4.64 -27.14
N PHE A 130 18.29 5.88 -27.30
CA PHE A 130 19.14 7.06 -27.24
C PHE A 130 19.70 7.25 -25.83
N LEU A 131 18.84 7.16 -24.81
CA LEU A 131 19.19 7.29 -23.41
C LEU A 131 20.22 6.24 -23.02
N PHE A 132 19.99 4.96 -23.36
CA PHE A 132 20.94 3.89 -23.13
C PHE A 132 22.32 4.23 -23.70
N ARG A 133 22.41 4.65 -24.98
CA ARG A 133 23.70 4.96 -25.62
C ARG A 133 24.42 6.16 -24.99
N VAL A 134 23.69 7.22 -24.67
CA VAL A 134 24.26 8.48 -24.19
C VAL A 134 24.55 8.44 -22.68
N TRP A 135 23.92 7.52 -21.94
CA TRP A 135 24.02 7.43 -20.49
C TRP A 135 25.44 7.48 -19.89
N PRO A 136 26.48 6.78 -20.41
CA PRO A 136 27.80 6.77 -19.78
C PRO A 136 28.45 8.15 -19.76
N VAL A 137 28.16 8.96 -20.78
CA VAL A 137 28.63 10.35 -20.88
C VAL A 137 27.89 11.21 -19.84
N LEU A 138 26.59 11.01 -19.69
CA LEU A 138 25.77 11.71 -18.70
C LEU A 138 26.18 11.34 -17.28
N GLU A 139 26.49 10.07 -17.01
CA GLU A 139 26.93 9.61 -15.71
C GLU A 139 28.27 10.24 -15.31
N LEU A 140 29.22 10.36 -16.25
CA LEU A 140 30.49 11.04 -16.02
C LEU A 140 30.28 12.54 -15.73
N LEU A 141 29.38 13.18 -16.48
CA LEU A 141 29.05 14.59 -16.27
C LEU A 141 28.34 14.81 -14.93
N ASN A 142 27.37 13.95 -14.59
CA ASN A 142 26.63 14.01 -13.34
C ASN A 142 27.54 13.80 -12.13
N ARG A 143 28.46 12.81 -12.19
CA ARG A 143 29.47 12.57 -11.15
C ARG A 143 30.35 13.80 -10.88
N SER A 144 30.62 14.59 -11.92
CA SER A 144 31.37 15.84 -11.77
C SER A 144 30.55 16.92 -11.03
N CYS A 145 29.23 16.86 -11.12
CA CYS A 145 28.27 17.74 -10.45
C CYS A 145 27.81 17.24 -9.07
N ASP A 146 28.22 16.06 -8.61
CA ASP A 146 27.93 15.52 -7.27
C ASP A 146 28.13 16.52 -6.09
N PRO A 147 29.20 17.33 -6.01
CA PRO A 147 29.34 18.28 -4.91
C PRO A 147 28.26 19.37 -4.93
N LEU A 148 27.77 19.74 -6.12
CA LEU A 148 26.69 20.70 -6.29
C LEU A 148 25.37 20.11 -5.82
N TRP A 149 25.09 18.85 -6.14
CA TRP A 149 23.90 18.14 -5.65
C TRP A 149 23.87 18.02 -4.13
N LYS A 150 25.01 17.71 -3.51
CA LYS A 150 25.11 17.69 -2.04
C LYS A 150 24.87 19.06 -1.41
N LEU A 151 25.23 20.14 -2.11
CA LEU A 151 24.91 21.50 -1.66
C LEU A 151 23.41 21.80 -1.78
N LEU A 152 22.79 21.45 -2.91
CA LEU A 152 21.35 21.60 -3.12
C LEU A 152 20.54 20.77 -2.12
N ALA A 153 20.92 19.51 -1.86
CA ALA A 153 20.28 18.67 -0.85
C ALA A 153 20.43 19.21 0.58
N ARG A 154 21.44 20.06 0.86
CA ARG A 154 21.52 20.79 2.13
C ARG A 154 20.53 21.96 2.14
N MET A 155 20.41 22.69 1.04
CA MET A 155 19.43 23.77 0.91
C MET A 155 18.00 23.23 1.05
N ASP A 156 17.72 22.11 0.40
CA ASP A 156 16.43 21.44 0.43
C ASP A 156 16.02 21.05 1.86
N ARG A 157 16.93 20.42 2.62
CA ARG A 157 16.76 20.18 4.06
C ARG A 157 16.53 21.46 4.85
N THR A 158 17.27 22.53 4.57
CA THR A 158 17.03 23.79 5.28
C THR A 158 15.66 24.39 4.98
N VAL A 159 15.15 24.24 3.74
CA VAL A 159 13.82 24.72 3.37
C VAL A 159 12.73 23.89 4.05
N HIS A 160 12.86 22.56 4.06
CA HIS A 160 11.94 21.66 4.78
C HIS A 160 11.88 22.00 6.28
N ARG A 161 13.04 22.19 6.91
CA ARG A 161 13.12 22.60 8.33
C ARG A 161 12.50 23.98 8.59
N LEU A 162 12.59 24.91 7.64
CA LEU A 162 11.93 26.22 7.75
C LEU A 162 10.41 26.14 7.54
N ALA A 163 9.96 25.21 6.70
CA ALA A 163 8.54 24.94 6.45
C ALA A 163 7.90 24.07 7.56
N GLY A 164 8.70 23.51 8.47
CA GLY A 164 8.23 22.57 9.49
C GLY A 164 7.89 21.18 8.93
N LEU A 165 8.40 20.85 7.74
CA LEU A 165 8.21 19.56 7.08
C LEU A 165 9.34 18.57 7.44
N PRO A 166 9.10 17.25 7.33
CA PRO A 166 10.13 16.23 7.51
C PRO A 166 11.36 16.46 6.63
N ASP A 167 12.52 15.98 7.07
CA ASP A 167 13.71 16.00 6.22
C ASP A 167 13.49 15.01 5.04
N PRO A 168 13.84 15.37 3.80
CA PRO A 168 13.71 14.50 2.64
C PRO A 168 14.54 13.21 2.80
N GLY A 169 13.91 12.06 2.55
CA GLY A 169 14.45 10.72 2.80
C GLY A 169 14.52 10.31 4.28
N SER A 170 13.81 11.01 5.16
CA SER A 170 13.55 10.53 6.53
C SER A 170 12.36 9.56 6.54
N SER A 171 12.20 8.77 7.61
CA SER A 171 11.03 7.89 7.76
C SER A 171 9.71 8.64 7.60
N ALA A 172 9.63 9.88 8.08
CA ALA A 172 8.45 10.72 7.94
C ALA A 172 8.21 11.25 6.50
N ASP A 173 9.23 11.25 5.63
CA ASP A 173 9.06 11.49 4.17
C ASP A 173 8.57 10.23 3.46
N ASP A 174 9.02 9.04 3.89
CA ASP A 174 8.50 7.77 3.40
C ASP A 174 7.01 7.60 3.76
N ASP A 175 6.61 7.92 5.00
CA ASP A 175 5.20 7.93 5.42
C ASP A 175 4.34 8.87 4.54
N ALA A 176 4.87 10.05 4.21
CA ALA A 176 4.18 11.02 3.36
C ALA A 176 4.00 10.51 1.91
N ARG A 177 4.98 9.77 1.38
CA ARG A 177 4.89 9.13 0.06
C ARG A 177 3.92 7.97 0.04
N THR A 178 3.89 7.17 1.11
CA THR A 178 2.89 6.12 1.29
C THR A 178 1.49 6.73 1.31
N GLU A 179 1.31 7.88 1.99
CA GLU A 179 0.04 8.60 1.97
C GLU A 179 -0.33 9.16 0.59
N GLU A 180 0.64 9.65 -0.18
CA GLU A 180 0.42 10.04 -1.58
C GLU A 180 -0.05 8.84 -2.42
N LEU A 181 0.57 7.67 -2.25
CA LEU A 181 0.16 6.42 -2.91
C LEU A 181 -1.26 6.01 -2.51
N ARG A 182 -1.61 6.10 -1.22
CA ARG A 182 -2.98 5.87 -0.72
C ARG A 182 -3.97 6.82 -1.41
N GLY A 183 -3.60 8.10 -1.55
CA GLY A 183 -4.39 9.10 -2.28
C GLY A 183 -4.61 8.74 -3.76
N MET A 184 -3.60 8.23 -4.45
CA MET A 184 -3.72 7.80 -5.86
C MET A 184 -4.64 6.58 -6.04
N ILE A 185 -4.61 5.63 -5.09
CA ILE A 185 -5.50 4.47 -5.07
C ILE A 185 -6.94 4.93 -4.89
N GLU A 186 -7.17 5.86 -3.96
CA GLU A 186 -8.49 6.43 -3.69
C GLU A 186 -9.02 7.24 -4.88
N GLU A 187 -8.18 8.05 -5.53
CA GLU A 187 -8.55 8.75 -6.77
C GLU A 187 -8.96 7.76 -7.86
N SER A 188 -8.21 6.67 -8.03
CA SER A 188 -8.50 5.61 -9.00
C SER A 188 -9.80 4.87 -8.69
N ARG A 189 -10.13 4.69 -7.40
CA ARG A 189 -11.41 4.12 -6.92
C ARG A 189 -12.57 5.08 -7.23
N LEU A 190 -12.41 6.37 -6.95
CA LEU A 190 -13.43 7.39 -7.23
C LEU A 190 -13.67 7.59 -8.74
N ALA A 191 -12.62 7.44 -9.55
CA ALA A 191 -12.71 7.45 -11.01
C ALA A 191 -13.38 6.18 -11.60
N GLY A 192 -13.68 5.18 -10.77
CA GLY A 192 -14.31 3.93 -11.19
C GLY A 192 -13.37 2.97 -11.94
N LEU A 193 -12.05 3.20 -11.87
CA LEU A 193 -11.03 2.34 -12.47
C LEU A 193 -10.69 1.15 -11.55
N LEU A 194 -10.92 1.29 -10.24
CA LEU A 194 -10.72 0.26 -9.23
C LEU A 194 -12.01 -0.09 -8.49
N ALA A 195 -12.24 -1.38 -8.27
CA ALA A 195 -13.33 -1.86 -7.43
C ALA A 195 -13.03 -1.57 -5.94
N ARG A 196 -14.08 -1.36 -5.13
CA ARG A 196 -13.90 -1.07 -3.68
C ARG A 196 -13.11 -2.14 -2.94
N GLY A 197 -13.43 -3.42 -3.14
CA GLY A 197 -12.70 -4.52 -2.51
C GLY A 197 -11.22 -4.58 -2.93
N ALA A 198 -10.92 -4.29 -4.21
CA ALA A 198 -9.55 -4.23 -4.68
C ALA A 198 -8.77 -3.07 -4.04
N SER A 199 -9.38 -1.90 -3.92
CA SER A 199 -8.80 -0.75 -3.21
C SER A 199 -8.48 -1.10 -1.75
N HIS A 200 -9.43 -1.76 -1.07
CA HIS A 200 -9.27 -2.18 0.33
C HIS A 200 -8.10 -3.15 0.51
N MET A 201 -8.04 -4.20 -0.31
CA MET A 201 -6.92 -5.15 -0.28
C MET A 201 -5.58 -4.47 -0.55
N ILE A 202 -5.51 -3.53 -1.49
CA ILE A 202 -4.25 -2.81 -1.78
C ILE A 202 -3.81 -1.98 -0.57
N HIS A 203 -4.72 -1.29 0.13
CA HIS A 203 -4.38 -0.57 1.35
C HIS A 203 -3.80 -1.52 2.42
N ARG A 204 -4.45 -2.67 2.63
CA ARG A 204 -3.98 -3.65 3.61
C ARG A 204 -2.61 -4.24 3.28
N VAL A 205 -2.31 -4.48 2.00
CA VAL A 205 -0.97 -4.90 1.57
C VAL A 205 0.10 -3.85 1.87
N ILE A 206 -0.24 -2.55 1.79
CA ILE A 206 0.67 -1.47 2.17
C ILE A 206 0.90 -1.49 3.69
N ASP A 207 -0.16 -1.70 4.48
CA ASP A 207 -0.10 -1.72 5.94
C ASP A 207 0.67 -2.94 6.48
N LEU A 208 0.61 -4.09 5.77
CA LEU A 208 1.31 -5.33 6.10
C LEU A 208 2.85 -5.18 6.24
N GLN A 209 3.43 -4.10 5.69
CA GLN A 209 4.86 -3.81 5.83
C GLN A 209 5.26 -3.39 7.25
N GLU A 210 4.31 -2.91 8.04
CA GLU A 210 4.52 -2.42 9.40
C GLU A 210 4.21 -3.46 10.47
N ASP A 211 3.59 -4.58 10.08
CA ASP A 211 3.13 -5.62 10.99
C ASP A 211 4.12 -6.78 11.14
N ASP A 212 4.17 -7.30 12.37
CA ASP A 212 5.00 -8.43 12.77
C ASP A 212 4.12 -9.63 13.16
N ALA A 213 4.74 -10.81 13.29
CA ALA A 213 4.07 -12.04 13.72
C ALA A 213 3.29 -11.86 15.05
N ALA A 214 3.77 -11.01 15.96
CA ALA A 214 3.08 -10.70 17.21
C ALA A 214 1.70 -10.05 17.02
N THR A 215 1.48 -9.31 15.93
CA THR A 215 0.22 -8.60 15.65
C THR A 215 -0.88 -9.57 15.25
N ILE A 216 -0.54 -10.61 14.49
CA ILE A 216 -1.50 -11.53 13.85
C ILE A 216 -1.58 -12.92 14.49
N MET A 217 -0.70 -13.21 15.47
CA MET A 217 -0.69 -14.52 16.11
C MET A 217 -1.96 -14.76 16.94
N THR A 218 -2.39 -16.01 16.99
CA THR A 218 -3.28 -16.47 18.07
C THR A 218 -2.48 -16.47 19.37
N PRO A 219 -2.85 -15.65 20.38
CA PRO A 219 -2.10 -15.54 21.62
C PRO A 219 -2.08 -16.86 22.39
N ARG A 220 -1.01 -17.13 23.14
CA ARG A 220 -0.80 -18.33 23.96
C ARG A 220 -2.03 -18.82 24.73
N ASN A 221 -2.81 -17.90 25.30
CA ASN A 221 -3.97 -18.23 26.13
C ASN A 221 -5.15 -18.81 25.33
N ASP A 222 -5.21 -18.49 24.03
CA ASP A 222 -6.28 -18.89 23.12
C ASP A 222 -5.86 -20.10 22.26
N VAL A 223 -4.61 -20.57 22.40
CA VAL A 223 -4.10 -21.73 21.67
C VAL A 223 -4.66 -23.03 22.25
N VAL A 224 -5.41 -23.74 21.42
CA VAL A 224 -5.87 -25.09 21.70
C VAL A 224 -4.74 -26.10 21.43
N THR A 225 -4.40 -26.92 22.43
CA THR A 225 -3.26 -27.87 22.37
C THR A 225 -3.69 -29.30 22.73
N ILE A 226 -2.86 -30.28 22.39
CA ILE A 226 -3.06 -31.71 22.74
C ILE A 226 -1.79 -32.32 23.33
N MET A 227 -1.93 -33.17 24.36
CA MET A 227 -0.76 -33.84 24.97
C MET A 227 -0.23 -34.97 24.09
N GLU A 228 1.09 -35.13 24.04
CA GLU A 228 1.78 -36.08 23.15
C GLU A 228 1.48 -37.56 23.44
N ASP A 229 1.09 -37.86 24.68
CA ASP A 229 0.76 -39.19 25.19
C ASP A 229 -0.72 -39.57 24.95
N THR A 230 -1.54 -38.61 24.50
CA THR A 230 -2.94 -38.84 24.14
C THR A 230 -3.06 -39.94 23.10
N THR A 231 -4.00 -40.88 23.29
CA THR A 231 -4.23 -41.96 22.32
C THR A 231 -4.77 -41.39 21.00
N LEU A 232 -4.50 -42.07 19.89
CA LEU A 232 -5.03 -41.62 18.60
C LEU A 232 -6.57 -41.63 18.57
N ARG A 233 -7.21 -42.55 19.32
CA ARG A 233 -8.68 -42.57 19.44
C ARG A 233 -9.21 -41.29 20.10
N ASP A 234 -8.61 -40.88 21.21
CA ASP A 234 -9.04 -39.68 21.93
C ASP A 234 -8.72 -38.41 21.12
N ALA A 235 -7.57 -38.39 20.43
CA ALA A 235 -7.20 -37.30 19.54
C ALA A 235 -8.18 -37.12 18.37
N ILE A 236 -8.73 -38.22 17.82
CA ILE A 236 -9.79 -38.14 16.80
C ILE A 236 -11.05 -37.50 17.39
N ALA A 237 -11.48 -37.94 18.57
CA ALA A 237 -12.66 -37.37 19.23
C ALA A 237 -12.48 -35.87 19.51
N PHE A 238 -11.29 -35.49 19.97
CA PHE A 238 -10.90 -34.10 20.19
C PHE A 238 -10.98 -33.27 18.90
N VAL A 239 -10.29 -33.68 17.83
CA VAL A 239 -10.26 -32.94 16.56
C VAL A 239 -11.65 -32.84 15.93
N VAL A 240 -12.49 -33.87 16.05
CA VAL A 240 -13.88 -33.82 15.55
C VAL A 240 -14.75 -32.85 16.35
N ASN A 241 -14.51 -32.71 17.66
CA ASN A 241 -15.25 -31.79 18.51
C ASN A 241 -14.83 -30.33 18.28
N GLU A 242 -13.53 -30.08 18.20
CA GLU A 242 -12.97 -28.74 18.09
C GLU A 242 -12.93 -28.21 16.65
N GLY A 243 -12.89 -29.08 15.64
CA GLY A 243 -12.93 -28.69 14.22
C GLY A 243 -11.59 -28.24 13.62
N TYR A 244 -10.50 -28.17 14.40
CA TYR A 244 -9.21 -27.69 13.90
C TYR A 244 -8.52 -28.67 12.94
N SER A 245 -7.96 -28.12 11.85
CA SER A 245 -7.17 -28.90 10.88
C SER A 245 -5.77 -29.26 11.40
N ARG A 246 -5.21 -28.42 12.29
CA ARG A 246 -3.85 -28.53 12.82
C ARG A 246 -3.86 -28.12 14.29
N VAL A 247 -3.17 -28.87 15.14
CA VAL A 247 -3.13 -28.63 16.59
C VAL A 247 -1.70 -28.81 17.10
N PRO A 248 -1.14 -27.87 17.86
CA PRO A 248 0.15 -28.04 18.53
C PRO A 248 0.11 -29.21 19.54
N VAL A 249 1.13 -30.05 19.48
CA VAL A 249 1.33 -31.19 20.38
C VAL A 249 2.34 -30.80 21.45
N ILE A 250 1.99 -31.01 22.72
CA ILE A 250 2.80 -30.59 23.87
C ILE A 250 3.17 -31.77 24.77
N GLU A 251 4.28 -31.65 25.51
CA GLU A 251 4.68 -32.63 26.53
C GLU A 251 3.98 -32.36 27.87
N GLU A 252 4.47 -31.39 28.64
CA GLU A 252 3.84 -30.98 29.92
C GLU A 252 3.20 -29.58 29.87
N SER A 253 3.77 -28.68 29.06
CA SER A 253 3.40 -27.26 28.98
C SER A 253 3.34 -26.80 27.53
N ILE A 254 2.61 -25.71 27.27
CA ILE A 254 2.60 -25.03 25.97
C ILE A 254 3.97 -24.50 25.54
N ASP A 255 4.91 -24.31 26.47
CA ASP A 255 6.31 -23.97 26.13
C ASP A 255 7.08 -25.15 25.52
N GLU A 256 6.59 -26.38 25.70
CA GLU A 256 7.22 -27.63 25.28
C GLU A 256 6.45 -28.25 24.11
N VAL A 257 6.40 -27.54 22.98
CA VAL A 257 5.76 -28.04 21.76
C VAL A 257 6.67 -29.10 21.11
N THR A 258 6.22 -30.35 21.07
CA THR A 258 6.96 -31.48 20.50
C THR A 258 6.62 -31.75 19.03
N GLY A 259 5.52 -31.18 18.52
CA GLY A 259 5.13 -31.34 17.13
C GLY A 259 3.81 -30.66 16.77
N ILE A 260 3.36 -30.87 15.54
CA ILE A 260 2.03 -30.45 15.07
C ILE A 260 1.25 -31.68 14.60
N LEU A 261 0.04 -31.84 15.13
CA LEU A 261 -0.90 -32.88 14.73
C LEU A 261 -1.75 -32.39 13.56
N TYR A 262 -1.78 -33.16 12.47
CA TYR A 262 -2.62 -32.88 11.32
C TYR A 262 -3.84 -33.80 11.35
N SER A 263 -5.05 -33.23 11.25
CA SER A 263 -6.30 -33.99 11.23
C SER A 263 -6.34 -35.04 10.10
N ARG A 264 -5.76 -34.69 8.94
CA ARG A 264 -5.61 -35.61 7.80
C ARG A 264 -4.77 -36.84 8.12
N ASP A 265 -3.75 -36.71 8.96
CA ASP A 265 -2.87 -37.84 9.30
C ASP A 265 -3.57 -38.79 10.28
N LEU A 266 -4.43 -38.28 11.16
CA LEU A 266 -5.35 -39.11 11.95
C LEU A 266 -6.27 -39.95 11.06
N LEU A 267 -6.85 -39.34 10.02
CA LEU A 267 -7.73 -40.05 9.08
C LEU A 267 -6.98 -41.19 8.38
N ALA A 268 -5.71 -41.00 8.03
CA ALA A 268 -4.88 -42.04 7.43
C ALA A 268 -4.67 -43.23 8.39
N GLU A 269 -4.46 -42.97 9.68
CA GLU A 269 -4.28 -44.01 10.70
C GLU A 269 -5.58 -44.81 10.95
N VAL A 270 -6.74 -44.15 10.94
CA VAL A 270 -8.04 -44.83 11.06
C VAL A 270 -8.24 -45.85 9.94
N VAL A 271 -7.85 -45.51 8.71
CA VAL A 271 -8.03 -46.38 7.54
C VAL A 271 -6.99 -47.49 7.50
N GLN A 272 -5.72 -47.17 7.78
CA GLN A 272 -4.62 -48.10 7.60
C GLN A 272 -4.43 -49.05 8.79
N ARG A 273 -4.67 -48.57 10.02
CA ARG A 273 -4.35 -49.28 11.26
C ARG A 273 -5.44 -49.10 12.34
N PRO A 274 -6.71 -49.43 12.05
CA PRO A 274 -7.82 -49.20 12.97
C PRO A 274 -7.68 -49.91 14.32
N GLY A 275 -6.94 -51.03 14.36
CA GLY A 275 -6.70 -51.81 15.59
C GLY A 275 -5.63 -51.23 16.52
N GLU A 276 -4.85 -50.24 16.07
CA GLU A 276 -3.72 -49.67 16.83
C GLU A 276 -4.05 -48.31 17.48
N LEU A 277 -5.25 -47.77 17.22
CA LEU A 277 -5.66 -46.43 17.65
C LEU A 277 -5.62 -46.23 19.18
N ASP A 278 -5.84 -47.30 19.94
CA ASP A 278 -5.82 -47.30 21.41
C ASP A 278 -4.40 -47.51 21.99
N THR A 279 -3.44 -47.92 21.16
CA THR A 279 -2.08 -48.26 21.59
C THR A 279 -1.03 -47.24 21.16
N ARG A 280 -1.31 -46.51 20.07
CA ARG A 280 -0.44 -45.46 19.57
C ARG A 280 -0.88 -44.11 20.11
N THR A 281 0.11 -43.24 20.27
CA THR A 281 -0.09 -41.89 20.77
C THR A 281 0.10 -40.86 19.66
N VAL A 282 -0.37 -39.63 19.91
CA VAL A 282 -0.22 -38.47 19.03
C VAL A 282 1.25 -38.24 18.64
N ARG A 283 2.19 -38.42 19.57
CA ARG A 283 3.63 -38.31 19.31
C ARG A 283 4.11 -39.11 18.09
N SER A 284 3.49 -40.26 17.83
CA SER A 284 3.90 -41.15 16.73
C SER A 284 3.56 -40.64 15.32
N ILE A 285 2.73 -39.60 15.21
CA ILE A 285 2.31 -39.00 13.93
C ILE A 285 2.50 -37.48 13.89
N ALA A 286 2.98 -36.88 14.97
CA ALA A 286 3.25 -35.46 15.05
C ALA A 286 4.36 -35.08 14.05
N ARG A 287 4.19 -33.95 13.37
CA ARG A 287 5.16 -33.40 12.40
C ARG A 287 6.06 -32.36 13.07
N ASP A 288 7.21 -32.11 12.46
CA ASP A 288 8.16 -31.10 12.93
C ASP A 288 7.53 -29.69 13.01
N VAL A 289 7.96 -28.94 14.02
CA VAL A 289 7.51 -27.57 14.31
C VAL A 289 8.44 -26.57 13.63
N VAL A 290 7.85 -25.50 13.08
CA VAL A 290 8.60 -24.32 12.63
C VAL A 290 8.41 -23.23 13.66
N TYR A 291 9.52 -22.67 14.13
CA TYR A 291 9.53 -21.57 15.10
C TYR A 291 9.88 -20.26 14.42
N VAL A 292 9.18 -19.20 14.79
CA VAL A 292 9.38 -17.84 14.29
C VAL A 292 9.40 -16.86 15.47
N PRO A 293 10.28 -15.85 15.48
CA PRO A 293 10.26 -14.84 16.54
C PRO A 293 9.06 -13.90 16.38
N GLU A 294 8.57 -13.36 17.51
CA GLU A 294 7.49 -12.35 17.56
C GLU A 294 7.72 -11.15 16.62
N THR A 295 8.98 -10.73 16.47
CA THR A 295 9.42 -9.57 15.69
C THR A 295 9.67 -9.89 14.21
N GLN A 296 9.31 -11.08 13.74
CA GLN A 296 9.42 -11.40 12.32
C GLN A 296 8.30 -10.72 11.54
N GLY A 297 8.67 -9.79 10.65
CA GLY A 297 7.73 -9.12 9.76
C GLY A 297 6.92 -10.10 8.89
N ILE A 298 5.65 -9.78 8.65
CA ILE A 298 4.69 -10.69 7.99
C ILE A 298 5.15 -11.12 6.59
N GLU A 299 5.79 -10.23 5.80
CA GLU A 299 6.32 -10.58 4.47
C GLU A 299 7.32 -11.74 4.54
N ALA A 300 8.28 -11.65 5.46
CA ALA A 300 9.30 -12.69 5.65
C ALA A 300 8.70 -13.96 6.24
N LEU A 301 7.70 -13.84 7.12
CA LEU A 301 6.95 -14.97 7.66
C LEU A 301 6.22 -15.74 6.54
N LEU A 302 5.48 -15.02 5.68
CA LEU A 302 4.75 -15.58 4.54
C LEU A 302 5.71 -16.31 3.58
N GLU A 303 6.81 -15.66 3.18
CA GLU A 303 7.81 -16.27 2.31
C GLU A 303 8.40 -17.53 2.94
N GLY A 304 8.74 -17.48 4.24
CA GLY A 304 9.29 -18.62 4.97
C GLY A 304 8.33 -19.81 5.01
N MET A 305 7.05 -19.56 5.34
CA MET A 305 6.01 -20.60 5.40
C MET A 305 5.76 -21.22 4.03
N LEU A 306 5.70 -20.41 2.96
CA LEU A 306 5.53 -20.89 1.58
C LEU A 306 6.72 -21.74 1.10
N GLN A 307 7.95 -21.32 1.42
CA GLN A 307 9.16 -22.07 1.05
C GLN A 307 9.24 -23.41 1.76
N GLN A 308 8.93 -23.44 3.05
CA GLN A 308 8.94 -24.65 3.88
C GLN A 308 7.68 -25.52 3.68
N LYS A 309 6.66 -25.00 2.99
CA LYS A 309 5.35 -25.64 2.75
C LYS A 309 4.64 -26.02 4.04
N VAL A 310 4.72 -25.13 5.02
CA VAL A 310 4.01 -25.23 6.31
C VAL A 310 2.89 -24.20 6.35
N HIS A 311 1.83 -24.52 7.09
CA HIS A 311 0.64 -23.66 7.23
C HIS A 311 0.44 -23.18 8.67
N MET A 312 1.32 -23.57 9.59
CA MET A 312 1.29 -23.18 10.99
C MET A 312 2.73 -23.09 11.48
N ALA A 313 3.04 -22.04 12.21
CA ALA A 313 4.29 -21.83 12.90
C ALA A 313 4.02 -21.46 14.36
N VAL A 314 4.95 -21.80 15.24
CA VAL A 314 4.91 -21.44 16.66
C VAL A 314 5.71 -20.16 16.84
N VAL A 315 5.09 -19.16 17.46
CA VAL A 315 5.70 -17.86 17.72
C VAL A 315 6.39 -17.92 19.08
N VAL A 316 7.65 -17.48 19.12
CA VAL A 316 8.48 -17.51 20.34
C VAL A 316 9.00 -16.12 20.73
N ASP A 317 9.10 -15.91 22.04
CA ASP A 317 9.70 -14.71 22.63
C ASP A 317 11.25 -14.82 22.69
N GLU A 318 11.91 -13.77 23.17
CA GLU A 318 13.37 -13.72 23.32
C GLU A 318 13.93 -14.68 24.38
N TYR A 319 13.06 -15.19 25.25
CA TYR A 319 13.39 -16.14 26.31
C TYR A 319 13.09 -17.59 25.89
N SER A 320 12.77 -17.82 24.61
CA SER A 320 12.40 -19.13 24.06
C SER A 320 11.11 -19.72 24.65
N GLY A 321 10.25 -18.87 25.22
CA GLY A 321 8.88 -19.21 25.59
C GLY A 321 7.96 -19.15 24.38
N VAL A 322 6.85 -19.90 24.42
CA VAL A 322 5.83 -19.83 23.38
C VAL A 322 4.88 -18.68 23.66
N SER A 323 4.78 -17.78 22.69
CA SER A 323 3.94 -16.59 22.71
C SER A 323 2.60 -16.81 22.04
N GLY A 324 2.55 -17.73 21.07
CA GLY A 324 1.36 -18.03 20.31
C GLY A 324 1.64 -18.93 19.11
N ILE A 325 0.67 -19.00 18.21
CA ILE A 325 0.81 -19.65 16.90
C ILE A 325 0.35 -18.69 15.81
N VAL A 326 0.89 -18.87 14.61
CA VAL A 326 0.45 -18.12 13.43
C VAL A 326 0.23 -19.10 12.28
N THR A 327 -0.83 -18.86 11.52
CA THR A 327 -1.21 -19.68 10.37
C THR A 327 -1.09 -18.91 9.06
N LEU A 328 -1.10 -19.63 7.94
CA LEU A 328 -1.10 -18.98 6.63
C LEU A 328 -2.43 -18.26 6.39
N GLU A 329 -3.49 -18.81 6.97
CA GLU A 329 -4.85 -18.29 6.95
C GLU A 329 -4.92 -16.90 7.62
N ASP A 330 -4.31 -16.72 8.80
CA ASP A 330 -4.24 -15.42 9.50
C ASP A 330 -3.54 -14.34 8.65
N ILE A 331 -2.44 -14.69 7.97
CA ILE A 331 -1.71 -13.77 7.08
C ILE A 331 -2.58 -13.34 5.89
N LEU A 332 -3.36 -14.27 5.33
CA LEU A 332 -4.24 -14.00 4.21
C LEU A 332 -5.45 -13.16 4.63
N GLU A 333 -5.96 -13.38 5.83
CA GLU A 333 -7.02 -12.59 6.43
C GLU A 333 -6.62 -11.13 6.61
N GLU A 334 -5.37 -10.86 7.00
CA GLU A 334 -4.87 -9.49 7.03
C GLU A 334 -4.93 -8.82 5.66
N ILE A 335 -4.66 -9.53 4.56
CA ILE A 335 -4.71 -8.94 3.21
C ILE A 335 -6.16 -8.79 2.71
N VAL A 336 -6.97 -9.82 2.90
CA VAL A 336 -8.30 -9.94 2.29
C VAL A 336 -9.39 -9.27 3.13
N GLY A 337 -9.17 -9.13 4.43
CA GLY A 337 -10.21 -8.93 5.42
C GLY A 337 -10.83 -10.25 5.86
N GLU A 338 -11.65 -10.18 6.92
CA GLU A 338 -12.47 -11.29 7.41
C GLU A 338 -13.10 -12.05 6.24
N ILE A 339 -12.60 -13.26 6.00
CA ILE A 339 -13.19 -14.16 5.02
C ILE A 339 -14.25 -14.91 5.81
N ALA A 340 -15.51 -14.45 5.71
CA ALA A 340 -16.63 -15.17 6.31
C ALA A 340 -16.57 -16.65 5.86
N ASP A 341 -16.28 -17.54 6.80
CA ASP A 341 -16.26 -18.97 6.58
C ASP A 341 -17.68 -19.43 6.21
N GLU A 342 -17.82 -20.51 5.45
CA GLU A 342 -19.13 -21.12 5.16
C GLU A 342 -19.85 -21.58 6.44
N TYR A 343 -19.14 -21.62 7.56
CA TYR A 343 -19.61 -21.94 8.90
C TYR A 343 -19.78 -20.74 9.84
N ASP A 344 -19.38 -19.54 9.42
CA ASP A 344 -19.64 -18.34 10.20
C ASP A 344 -21.14 -18.03 10.13
N GLU A 345 -21.80 -18.01 11.28
CA GLU A 345 -23.18 -17.54 11.36
C GLU A 345 -23.20 -16.09 10.85
N GLU A 346 -23.81 -15.87 9.68
CA GLU A 346 -23.97 -14.56 9.03
C GLU A 346 -24.09 -13.45 10.09
N GLU A 347 -23.18 -12.47 10.09
CA GLU A 347 -23.27 -11.28 10.94
C GLU A 347 -24.69 -10.71 10.79
N GLN A 348 -25.51 -10.96 11.80
CA GLN A 348 -26.92 -10.62 11.68
C GLN A 348 -27.03 -9.09 11.63
N PRO A 349 -27.89 -8.52 10.77
CA PRO A 349 -28.00 -7.09 10.60
C PRO A 349 -28.18 -6.38 11.95
N MET A 350 -27.51 -5.24 12.14
CA MET A 350 -27.55 -4.49 13.40
C MET A 350 -28.95 -4.02 13.80
N LEU A 351 -29.87 -3.89 12.83
CA LEU A 351 -31.27 -3.57 13.06
C LEU A 351 -32.14 -4.42 12.11
N VAL A 352 -33.08 -5.17 12.68
CA VAL A 352 -34.06 -5.97 11.93
C VAL A 352 -35.46 -5.65 12.43
N LEU A 353 -36.32 -5.19 11.53
CA LEU A 353 -37.76 -5.09 11.80
C LEU A 353 -38.38 -6.50 11.76
N MET A 354 -39.01 -6.91 12.84
CA MET A 354 -39.72 -8.18 12.93
C MET A 354 -41.15 -8.05 12.38
N GLU A 355 -41.72 -9.16 11.92
CA GLU A 355 -43.08 -9.22 11.35
C GLU A 355 -44.17 -8.80 12.35
N ASP A 356 -43.90 -8.91 13.65
CA ASP A 356 -44.80 -8.52 14.75
C ASP A 356 -44.75 -7.02 15.09
N GLY A 357 -43.97 -6.23 14.34
CA GLY A 357 -43.81 -4.79 14.55
C GLY A 357 -42.81 -4.43 15.64
N THR A 358 -42.09 -5.40 16.20
CA THR A 358 -40.97 -5.17 17.12
C THR A 358 -39.65 -4.99 16.36
N VAL A 359 -38.65 -4.39 17.00
CA VAL A 359 -37.33 -4.18 16.39
C VAL A 359 -36.28 -5.00 17.13
N SER A 360 -35.54 -5.84 16.42
CA SER A 360 -34.36 -6.52 16.94
C SER A 360 -33.13 -5.68 16.66
N LEU A 361 -32.29 -5.48 17.67
CA LEU A 361 -31.11 -4.64 17.60
C LEU A 361 -29.88 -5.40 18.10
N ASP A 362 -28.74 -5.23 17.44
CA ASP A 362 -27.43 -5.54 18.04
C ASP A 362 -27.23 -4.60 19.24
N ALA A 363 -26.78 -5.15 20.37
CA ALA A 363 -26.64 -4.37 21.59
C ALA A 363 -25.54 -3.28 21.50
N ARG A 364 -24.62 -3.38 20.52
CA ARG A 364 -23.61 -2.35 20.20
C ARG A 364 -24.19 -1.18 19.39
N TYR A 365 -25.46 -1.24 18.98
CA TYR A 365 -26.05 -0.16 18.21
C TYR A 365 -26.07 1.14 19.03
N HIS A 366 -25.56 2.22 18.43
CA HIS A 366 -25.45 3.52 19.09
C HIS A 366 -26.82 4.16 19.31
N ILE A 367 -26.98 4.81 20.46
CA ILE A 367 -28.27 5.38 20.89
C ILE A 367 -28.66 6.57 20.01
N ASP A 368 -27.71 7.42 19.62
CA ASP A 368 -27.94 8.58 18.75
C ASP A 368 -28.48 8.15 17.36
N ASN A 369 -27.94 7.07 16.80
CA ASN A 369 -28.37 6.47 15.55
C ASN A 369 -29.76 5.84 15.70
N LEU A 370 -30.04 5.22 16.84
CA LEU A 370 -31.34 4.62 17.13
C LEU A 370 -32.44 5.67 17.29
N ASN A 371 -32.16 6.73 18.06
CA ASN A 371 -33.04 7.87 18.26
C ASN A 371 -33.41 8.51 16.92
N ARG A 372 -32.42 8.70 16.03
CA ARG A 372 -32.66 9.22 14.68
C ARG A 372 -33.43 8.25 13.77
N ALA A 373 -33.12 6.95 13.83
CA ALA A 373 -33.71 5.96 12.93
C ALA A 373 -35.18 5.64 13.26
N LEU A 374 -35.53 5.64 14.55
CA LEU A 374 -36.85 5.22 15.03
C LEU A 374 -37.66 6.35 15.70
N ASP A 375 -37.15 7.59 15.65
CA ASP A 375 -37.74 8.77 16.28
C ASP A 375 -38.03 8.54 17.77
N LEU A 376 -36.97 8.19 18.51
CA LEU A 376 -36.99 7.87 19.94
C LEU A 376 -36.24 8.94 20.76
N GLU A 377 -36.54 9.00 22.05
CA GLU A 377 -35.89 9.88 23.03
C GLU A 377 -35.23 9.07 24.16
N LEU A 378 -34.42 8.07 23.79
CA LEU A 378 -33.55 7.40 24.76
C LEU A 378 -32.46 8.39 25.23
N PRO A 379 -32.07 8.34 26.52
CA PRO A 379 -31.11 9.28 27.06
C PRO A 379 -29.73 9.03 26.44
N GLU A 380 -29.02 10.12 26.18
CA GLU A 380 -27.63 10.14 25.75
C GLU A 380 -26.83 10.72 26.92
N ASP A 381 -25.77 10.04 27.34
CA ASP A 381 -24.95 10.41 28.50
C ASP A 381 -23.47 10.15 28.16
N ASP A 382 -22.55 10.84 28.83
CA ASP A 382 -21.10 10.66 28.60
C ASP A 382 -20.61 9.29 29.10
N ASP A 383 -21.38 8.62 29.97
CA ASP A 383 -21.04 7.31 30.53
C ASP A 383 -21.32 6.12 29.58
N TYR A 384 -22.06 6.33 28.47
CA TYR A 384 -22.38 5.25 27.51
C TYR A 384 -22.77 5.77 26.12
N ASP A 385 -22.32 5.06 25.08
CA ASP A 385 -22.68 5.38 23.69
C ASP A 385 -23.67 4.40 23.04
N THR A 386 -23.83 3.20 23.62
CA THR A 386 -24.54 2.05 23.02
C THR A 386 -25.74 1.59 23.84
N LEU A 387 -26.67 0.88 23.20
CA LEU A 387 -27.82 0.26 23.88
C LEU A 387 -27.39 -0.66 25.04
N ALA A 388 -26.33 -1.43 24.86
CA ALA A 388 -25.77 -2.28 25.92
C ALA A 388 -25.33 -1.45 27.13
N GLY A 389 -24.57 -0.38 26.88
CA GLY A 389 -24.10 0.54 27.91
C GLY A 389 -25.26 1.17 28.68
N PHE A 390 -26.27 1.67 27.98
CA PHE A 390 -27.48 2.21 28.60
C PHE A 390 -28.19 1.20 29.49
N MET A 391 -28.43 -0.02 28.99
CA MET A 391 -29.10 -1.06 29.78
C MET A 391 -28.28 -1.41 31.03
N MET A 392 -26.96 -1.57 30.90
CA MET A 392 -26.07 -1.90 32.01
C MET A 392 -25.99 -0.81 33.08
N VAL A 393 -25.94 0.46 32.69
CA VAL A 393 -25.97 1.59 33.62
C VAL A 393 -27.30 1.61 34.38
N GLN A 394 -28.41 1.37 33.70
CA GLN A 394 -29.73 1.34 34.31
C GLN A 394 -29.93 0.15 35.27
N THR A 395 -29.36 -1.03 34.96
CA THR A 395 -29.47 -2.23 35.81
C THR A 395 -28.35 -2.40 36.83
N GLY A 396 -27.26 -1.63 36.71
CA GLY A 396 -26.05 -1.73 37.53
C GLY A 396 -25.27 -3.05 37.38
N ARG A 397 -25.59 -3.84 36.35
CA ARG A 397 -25.03 -5.17 36.03
C ARG A 397 -25.42 -5.56 34.62
N ILE A 398 -24.87 -6.65 34.08
CA ILE A 398 -25.31 -7.25 32.81
C ILE A 398 -26.66 -7.95 33.05
N PRO A 399 -27.77 -7.51 32.41
CA PRO A 399 -29.07 -8.16 32.53
C PRO A 399 -29.07 -9.53 31.86
N SER A 400 -29.81 -10.49 32.43
CA SER A 400 -29.91 -11.84 31.87
C SER A 400 -30.90 -11.91 30.70
N VAL A 401 -30.79 -12.95 29.86
CA VAL A 401 -31.72 -13.19 28.75
C VAL A 401 -33.17 -13.24 29.25
N GLY A 402 -34.06 -12.48 28.61
CA GLY A 402 -35.46 -12.31 28.97
C GLY A 402 -35.73 -11.15 29.95
N GLU A 403 -34.69 -10.57 30.56
CA GLU A 403 -34.84 -9.39 31.41
C GLU A 403 -35.21 -8.15 30.56
N SER A 404 -36.07 -7.28 31.10
CA SER A 404 -36.57 -6.12 30.37
C SER A 404 -36.49 -4.84 31.19
N ILE A 405 -36.19 -3.74 30.51
CA ILE A 405 -36.16 -2.38 31.07
C ILE A 405 -37.20 -1.56 30.32
N ASN A 406 -38.02 -0.80 31.05
CA ASN A 406 -38.94 0.15 30.44
C ASN A 406 -38.44 1.58 30.66
N TRP A 407 -38.32 2.33 29.56
CA TRP A 407 -37.99 3.74 29.58
C TRP A 407 -38.99 4.53 28.75
N LYS A 408 -39.80 5.38 29.40
CA LYS A 408 -40.79 6.28 28.77
C LYS A 408 -41.67 5.59 27.70
N GLY A 409 -42.14 4.37 27.96
CA GLY A 409 -43.00 3.63 27.01
C GLY A 409 -42.23 2.87 25.93
N ILE A 410 -40.90 2.77 26.05
CA ILE A 410 -40.05 1.88 25.25
C ILE A 410 -39.62 0.73 26.15
N THR A 411 -39.99 -0.49 25.78
CA THR A 411 -39.52 -1.70 26.48
C THR A 411 -38.35 -2.30 25.70
N LEU A 412 -37.20 -2.41 26.37
CA LEU A 412 -36.00 -3.06 25.88
C LEU A 412 -35.86 -4.41 26.59
N THR A 413 -35.94 -5.51 25.84
CA THR A 413 -35.84 -6.88 26.37
C THR A 413 -34.58 -7.55 25.83
N VAL A 414 -33.77 -8.14 26.71
CA VAL A 414 -32.58 -8.91 26.30
C VAL A 414 -33.01 -10.20 25.61
N LEU A 415 -32.59 -10.37 24.35
CA LEU A 415 -32.82 -11.61 23.59
C LEU A 415 -31.65 -12.58 23.68
N ASP A 416 -30.44 -12.04 23.70
CA ASP A 416 -29.21 -12.82 23.80
C ASP A 416 -28.12 -12.03 24.55
N ALA A 417 -27.41 -12.73 25.43
CA ALA A 417 -26.35 -12.20 26.28
C ALA A 417 -25.40 -13.33 26.71
N SER A 418 -24.11 -13.02 26.79
CA SER A 418 -23.09 -13.82 27.46
C SER A 418 -22.86 -13.34 28.89
N ASP A 419 -21.98 -14.03 29.64
CA ASP A 419 -21.63 -13.66 31.01
C ASP A 419 -20.97 -12.28 31.13
N TRP A 420 -20.42 -11.75 30.04
CA TRP A 420 -19.70 -10.47 30.01
C TRP A 420 -20.27 -9.45 29.02
N GLN A 421 -21.27 -9.79 28.20
CA GLN A 421 -21.76 -8.87 27.16
C GLN A 421 -23.22 -9.12 26.75
N LEU A 422 -23.97 -8.04 26.51
CA LEU A 422 -25.25 -8.10 25.80
C LEU A 422 -25.01 -8.23 24.30
N LYS A 423 -25.71 -9.14 23.62
CA LYS A 423 -25.58 -9.36 22.17
C LYS A 423 -26.76 -8.80 21.39
N ARG A 424 -27.99 -9.13 21.80
CA ARG A 424 -29.22 -8.73 21.09
C ARG A 424 -30.29 -8.23 22.03
N ILE A 425 -30.97 -7.16 21.61
CA ILE A 425 -32.05 -6.50 22.35
C ILE A 425 -33.28 -6.39 21.46
N ARG A 426 -34.45 -6.72 21.99
CA ARG A 426 -35.75 -6.43 21.38
C ARG A 426 -36.27 -5.11 21.90
N LEU A 427 -36.68 -4.24 21.01
CA LEU A 427 -37.33 -2.97 21.32
C LEU A 427 -38.82 -3.05 20.95
N ILE A 428 -39.68 -2.70 21.91
CA ILE A 428 -41.12 -2.58 21.74
C ILE A 428 -41.54 -1.17 22.17
N ARG A 429 -42.22 -0.44 21.28
CA ARG A 429 -42.86 0.85 21.61
C ARG A 429 -44.29 0.58 22.07
N GLU A 430 -44.62 0.97 23.29
CA GLU A 430 -46.01 1.00 23.74
C GLU A 430 -46.73 2.09 22.96
N GLN A 431 -47.63 1.71 22.05
CA GLN A 431 -48.51 2.66 21.38
C GLN A 431 -49.51 3.19 22.42
N SER A 432 -49.36 4.46 22.80
CA SER A 432 -50.41 5.20 23.50
C SER A 432 -51.62 5.29 22.56
N CYS A 433 -52.72 4.60 22.91
CA CYS A 433 -54.03 4.75 22.27
C CYS A 433 -54.53 6.20 22.30
#